data_AF-A0A7W9DCX3-F1
#
_entry.id   AF-A0A7W9DCX3-F1
#
_cell.length_a   1.000
_cell.length_b   1.000
_cell.length_c   1.000
_cell.angle_alpha   90.00
_cell.angle_beta   90.00
_cell.angle_gamma   90.00
#
_symmetry.space_group_name_H-M   'P 1'
#
loop_
_entity.id
_entity.type
_entity.pdbx_description
1 polymer ?
#
loop_
_entity_poly.entity_id
_entity_poly.type
_entity_poly.pdbx_seq_one_letter_code
_entity_poly.pdbx_strand_id
1 'polypeptide(L)' 'MTTAQKLPRGTRRDSMSMGLLVERSNKEKFAEIARNCGMTASGFFDYLVEHMPLDDNGRPVFIDLDEDGRLPLDAA' A
#
# COMPACT_ATOMS: atom_id res chain seq x y z
N MET A 1 2.84 24.46 3.35
CA MET A 1 3.47 23.44 4.20
C MET A 1 2.36 22.64 4.86
N THR A 2 1.94 21.54 4.25
CA THR A 2 0.81 20.74 4.76
C THR A 2 1.37 19.62 5.61
N THR A 3 1.19 19.75 6.93
CA THR A 3 1.66 18.80 7.93
C THR A 3 0.90 17.48 7.74
N ALA A 4 1.56 16.44 7.22
CA ALA A 4 0.97 15.11 7.10
C ALA A 4 0.44 14.68 8.48
N GLN A 5 -0.83 14.26 8.53
CA GLN A 5 -1.48 13.85 9.76
C GLN A 5 -0.83 12.55 10.24
N LYS A 6 0.04 12.68 11.25
CA LYS A 6 0.57 11.52 11.97
C LYS A 6 -0.59 10.87 12.70
N LEU A 7 -0.71 9.53 12.64
CA LEU A 7 -1.63 8.81 13.51
C LEU A 7 -1.36 9.22 14.97
N PRO A 8 -2.40 9.34 15.81
CA PRO A 8 -2.24 9.70 17.21
C PRO A 8 -1.23 8.76 17.89
N ARG A 9 -0.30 9.31 18.65
CA ARG A 9 0.74 8.51 19.33
C ARG A 9 0.06 7.52 20.27
N GLY A 10 0.45 6.25 20.21
CA GLY A 10 -0.12 5.18 21.06
C GLY A 10 -1.32 4.43 20.47
N THR A 11 -1.79 4.74 19.25
CA THR A 11 -2.86 3.95 18.60
C THR A 11 -2.34 2.72 17.87
N ARG A 12 -1.03 2.63 17.62
CA ARG A 12 -0.41 1.44 17.03
C ARG A 12 -0.27 0.37 18.11
N ARG A 13 -1.08 -0.68 18.02
CA ARG A 13 -1.07 -1.80 18.97
C ARG A 13 0.17 -2.69 18.84
N ASP A 14 0.62 -2.94 17.62
CA ASP A 14 1.79 -3.78 17.33
C ASP A 14 2.46 -3.30 16.04
N SER A 15 3.45 -2.43 16.16
CA SER A 15 4.10 -1.83 14.99
C SER A 15 5.37 -2.60 14.62
N MET A 16 5.43 -3.10 13.39
CA MET A 16 6.63 -3.73 12.82
C MET A 16 7.25 -2.88 11.70
N SER A 17 8.57 -2.95 11.56
CA SER A 17 9.29 -2.37 10.43
C SER A 17 9.11 -3.25 9.19
N MET A 18 8.57 -2.68 8.11
CA MET A 18 8.43 -3.37 6.83
C MET A 18 9.68 -3.17 5.98
N GLY A 19 10.51 -4.21 5.86
CA GLY A 19 11.67 -4.23 4.97
C GLY A 19 11.32 -4.81 3.62
N LEU A 20 10.98 -3.96 2.64
CA LEU A 20 10.71 -4.38 1.26
C LEU A 20 11.79 -3.84 0.31
N LEU A 21 12.26 -4.70 -0.59
CA LEU A 21 13.02 -4.29 -1.77
C LEU A 21 12.02 -3.93 -2.86
N VAL A 22 11.98 -2.65 -3.23
CA VAL A 22 11.08 -2.12 -4.26
C VAL A 22 11.83 -1.10 -5.11
N GLU A 23 11.33 -0.87 -6.32
CA GLU A 23 11.83 0.19 -7.19
C GLU A 23 11.72 1.56 -6.49
N ARG A 24 12.79 2.36 -6.64
CA ARG A 24 12.87 3.70 -6.04
C ARG A 24 11.71 4.59 -6.50
N SER A 25 11.43 4.57 -7.81
CA SER A 25 10.35 5.35 -8.42
C SER A 25 8.99 5.02 -7.82
N ASN A 26 8.70 3.73 -7.62
CA ASN A 26 7.45 3.28 -7.02
C ASN A 26 7.35 3.69 -5.55
N LYS A 27 8.45 3.61 -4.79
CA LYS A 27 8.50 4.08 -3.40
C LYS A 27 8.22 5.58 -3.29
N GLU A 28 8.82 6.38 -4.16
CA GLU A 28 8.64 7.83 -4.19
C GLU A 28 7.20 8.20 -4.56
N LYS A 29 6.65 7.54 -5.59
CA LYS A 29 5.25 7.68 -6.01
C LYS A 29 4.27 7.31 -4.88
N PHE A 30 4.51 6.20 -4.19
CA PHE A 30 3.68 5.78 -3.05
C PHE A 30 3.69 6.82 -1.92
N ALA A 31 4.87 7.37 -1.59
CA ALA A 31 4.99 8.42 -0.59
C ALA A 31 4.27 9.72 -1.01
N GLU A 32 4.27 10.05 -2.30
CA GLU A 32 3.53 11.19 -2.83
C GLU A 32 2.02 11.01 -2.72
N ILE A 33 1.49 9.86 -3.11
CA ILE A 33 0.06 9.54 -2.98
C ILE A 33 -0.36 9.64 -1.50
N ALA A 34 0.41 9.05 -0.59
CA ALA A 34 0.15 9.14 0.84
C ALA A 34 0.08 10.60 1.34
N ARG A 35 1.01 11.46 0.90
CA ARG A 35 1.00 12.90 1.24
C ARG A 35 -0.23 13.60 0.69
N ASN A 36 -0.66 13.29 -0.53
CA ASN A 36 -1.87 13.86 -1.13
C ASN A 36 -3.14 13.46 -0.37
N CYS A 37 -3.14 12.29 0.26
CA CYS A 37 -4.18 11.83 1.17
C CYS A 37 -4.02 12.36 2.61
N GLY A 38 -3.01 13.20 2.90
CA GLY A 38 -2.74 13.71 4.24
C GLY A 38 -2.17 12.67 5.21
N MET A 39 -1.69 11.52 4.72
CA MET A 39 -1.21 10.39 5.52
C MET A 39 0.31 10.25 5.46
N THR A 40 0.86 9.57 6.46
CA THR A 40 2.24 9.04 6.36
C THR A 40 2.26 7.81 5.44
N ALA A 41 3.38 7.50 4.79
CA ALA A 41 3.49 6.32 3.94
C ALA A 41 3.08 5.03 4.66
N SER A 42 3.53 4.82 5.91
CA SER A 42 3.11 3.65 6.70
C SER A 42 1.62 3.66 7.03
N GLY A 43 1.05 4.82 7.39
CA GLY A 43 -0.39 4.89 7.67
C GLY A 43 -1.25 4.68 6.42
N PHE A 44 -0.76 5.14 5.25
CA PHE A 44 -1.40 4.87 3.97
C PHE A 44 -1.31 3.39 3.60
N PHE A 45 -0.20 2.72 3.90
CA PHE A 45 -0.09 1.26 3.75
C PHE A 45 -1.12 0.51 4.60
N ASP A 46 -1.21 0.83 5.90
CA ASP A 46 -2.18 0.19 6.79
C ASP A 46 -3.62 0.39 6.28
N TYR A 47 -3.97 1.62 5.90
CA TYR A 47 -5.27 1.97 5.33
C TYR A 47 -5.57 1.24 4.02
N LEU A 48 -4.57 1.16 3.13
CA LEU A 48 -4.71 0.50 1.84
C LEU A 48 -4.95 -1.00 2.02
N VAL A 49 -4.28 -1.66 2.97
CA VAL A 49 -4.52 -3.09 3.27
C VAL A 49 -5.89 -3.32 3.89
N GLU A 50 -6.34 -2.44 4.80
CA GLU A 50 -7.63 -2.57 5.49
C GLU A 50 -8.83 -2.35 4.55
N HIS A 51 -8.67 -1.52 3.52
CA HIS A 51 -9.76 -1.09 2.65
C HIS A 51 -9.64 -1.54 1.19
N MET A 52 -8.66 -2.40 0.87
CA MET A 52 -8.50 -2.89 -0.49
C MET A 52 -9.73 -3.69 -0.93
N PRO A 53 -10.34 -3.38 -2.09
CA PRO A 53 -11.37 -4.26 -2.64
C PRO A 53 -10.74 -5.59 -3.05
N LEU A 54 -11.27 -6.67 -2.49
CA LEU A 54 -10.84 -8.04 -2.77
C LEU A 54 -11.93 -8.81 -3.52
N ASP A 55 -11.52 -9.80 -4.32
CA ASP A 55 -12.41 -10.80 -4.90
C ASP A 55 -12.78 -11.90 -3.88
N ASP A 56 -13.58 -12.87 -4.31
CA ASP A 56 -14.02 -13.99 -3.48
C ASP A 56 -12.86 -14.88 -2.97
N ASN A 57 -11.67 -14.75 -3.57
CA ASN A 57 -10.46 -15.48 -3.18
C ASN A 57 -9.51 -14.62 -2.33
N GLY A 58 -9.91 -13.42 -1.92
CA GLY A 58 -9.10 -12.51 -1.11
C GLY A 58 -7.99 -11.81 -1.90
N ARG A 59 -8.09 -11.75 -3.24
CA ARG A 59 -7.11 -11.10 -4.11
C ARG A 59 -7.57 -9.70 -4.49
N PRO A 60 -6.65 -8.73 -4.63
CA PRO A 60 -7.01 -7.39 -5.09
C PRO A 60 -7.68 -7.43 -6.46
N VAL A 61 -8.84 -6.78 -6.62
CA VAL A 61 -9.64 -6.84 -7.86
C VAL A 61 -8.95 -6.26 -9.11
N PHE A 62 -7.89 -5.47 -8.92
CA PHE A 62 -7.09 -4.91 -10.02
C PHE A 62 -5.91 -5.81 -10.43
N ILE A 63 -5.69 -6.92 -9.72
CA ILE A 63 -4.71 -7.92 -10.12
C ILE A 63 -5.42 -8.91 -11.04
N ASP A 64 -5.13 -8.79 -12.33
CA ASP A 64 -5.53 -9.79 -13.33
C ASP A 64 -4.53 -10.95 -13.26
N LEU A 65 -5.01 -12.16 -13.02
CA LEU A 65 -4.18 -13.37 -12.96
C LEU A 65 -4.59 -14.30 -14.10
N ASP A 66 -3.62 -15.02 -14.64
CA ASP A 66 -3.90 -16.09 -15.60
C ASP A 66 -4.61 -17.29 -14.93
N GLU A 67 -4.99 -18.30 -15.74
CA GLU A 67 -5.65 -19.53 -15.27
C GLU A 67 -4.80 -20.31 -14.24
N ASP A 68 -3.48 -20.08 -14.21
CA ASP A 68 -2.53 -20.67 -13.26
C ASP A 68 -2.30 -19.80 -12.01
N GLY A 69 -3.01 -18.68 -11.87
CA GLY A 69 -2.90 -17.77 -10.72
C GLY A 69 -1.63 -16.92 -10.71
N ARG A 70 -0.99 -16.72 -11.87
CA ARG A 70 0.25 -15.94 -12.01
C ARG A 70 -0.05 -14.54 -12.51
N LEU A 71 0.80 -13.60 -12.12
CA LEU A 71 0.82 -12.27 -12.74
C LEU A 71 1.20 -12.44 -14.22
N PRO A 72 0.48 -11.79 -15.15
CA PRO A 72 0.86 -11.75 -16.55
C PRO A 72 2.28 -11.20 -16.63
N LEU A 73 3.22 -12.00 -17.12
CA LEU A 73 4.63 -11.62 -17.16
C LEU A 73 4.96 -10.55 -18.22
N ASP A 74 3.96 -9.97 -18.89
CA ASP A 74 4.11 -9.01 -19.99
C ASP A 74 3.44 -7.64 -19.71
N ALA A 75 3.57 -7.13 -18.48
CA ALA A 75 3.19 -5.74 -18.15
C ALA A 75 4.42 -4.85 -17.84
N ALA A 76 5.55 -5.11 -18.50
CA ALA A 76 6.77 -4.30 -18.44
C ALA A 76 6.86 -3.33 -19.63
#